data_AF-A0A2U1L2C7-F1
#
_entry.id   AF-A0A2U1L2C7-F1
#
_cell.length_a   1.000
_cell.length_b   1.000
_cell.length_c   1.000
_cell.angle_alpha   90.00
_cell.angle_beta   90.00
_cell.angle_gamma   90.00
#
_symmetry.space_group_name_H-M   'P 1'
#
loop_
_entity.id
_entity.type
_entity.pdbx_description
1 polymer ?
#
loop_
_entity_poly.entity_id
_entity_poly.type
_entity_poly.pdbx_seq_one_letter_code
_entity_poly.pdbx_strand_id
1 'polypeptide(L)'
;MAGISNIPRNASERVQDLEYLYASIVNLSNFVSVKLSSDRNYHLWKTQMLCLMKSHNMAGIVDDAYESPSTSSKKIMDQYDSLLKGWIFGSASENVLGAVVDLASAKDVWDQLKSFYDVTVGHQQG
;
A
#
# COMPACT_ATOMS: atom_id res chain seq x y z
N MET A 1 -28.92 -20.35 26.32
CA MET A 1 -28.86 -19.62 25.04
C MET A 1 -28.41 -18.19 25.35
N ALA A 2 -27.12 -17.89 25.18
CA ALA A 2 -26.63 -16.52 25.33
C ALA A 2 -27.11 -15.74 24.10
N GLY A 3 -27.98 -14.76 24.32
CA GLY A 3 -28.39 -13.84 23.29
C GLY A 3 -27.16 -13.11 22.76
N ILE A 4 -26.84 -13.32 21.50
CA ILE A 4 -25.94 -12.45 20.76
C ILE A 4 -26.63 -11.10 20.75
N SER A 5 -26.23 -10.20 21.65
CA SER A 5 -26.69 -8.82 21.59
C SER A 5 -26.19 -8.26 20.27
N ASN A 6 -27.08 -8.17 19.28
CA ASN A 6 -26.89 -7.33 18.11
C ASN A 6 -26.87 -5.88 18.61
N ILE A 7 -25.72 -5.46 19.15
CA ILE A 7 -25.42 -4.05 19.32
C ILE A 7 -25.35 -3.49 17.91
N PRO A 8 -26.17 -2.48 17.55
CA PRO A 8 -26.08 -1.88 16.24
C PRO A 8 -24.69 -1.23 16.11
N ARG A 9 -23.85 -1.79 15.21
CA ARG A 9 -22.59 -1.15 14.80
C ARG A 9 -22.86 0.30 14.43
N ASN A 10 -22.02 1.21 14.90
CA ASN A 10 -22.21 2.62 14.61
C ASN A 10 -22.03 2.88 13.10
N ALA A 11 -22.58 3.98 12.59
CA ALA A 11 -22.54 4.26 11.14
C ALA A 11 -21.10 4.42 10.61
N SER A 12 -20.19 4.97 11.42
CA SER A 12 -18.78 5.19 11.06
C SER A 12 -18.01 3.88 10.87
N GLU A 13 -18.17 2.91 11.76
CA GLU A 13 -17.58 1.58 11.67
C GLU A 13 -18.02 0.87 10.39
N ARG A 14 -19.30 0.99 9.99
CA ARG A 14 -19.79 0.42 8.74
C ARG A 14 -19.18 1.08 7.50
N VAL A 15 -18.93 2.39 7.54
CA VAL A 15 -18.25 3.08 6.44
C VAL A 15 -16.80 2.59 6.32
N GLN A 16 -16.09 2.48 7.43
CA GLN A 16 -14.70 1.98 7.45
C GLN A 16 -14.60 0.54 6.93
N ASP A 17 -15.52 -0.35 7.35
CA ASP A 17 -15.59 -1.74 6.86
C ASP A 17 -15.82 -1.78 5.34
N LEU A 18 -16.66 -0.88 4.81
CA LEU A 18 -16.94 -0.79 3.37
C LEU A 18 -15.76 -0.22 2.58
N GLU A 19 -15.10 0.83 3.08
CA GLU A 19 -13.89 1.39 2.48
C GLU A 19 -12.77 0.35 2.39
N TYR A 20 -12.56 -0.40 3.47
CA TYR A 20 -11.59 -1.49 3.48
C TYR A 20 -11.98 -2.59 2.49
N LEU A 21 -13.27 -2.98 2.45
CA LEU A 21 -13.75 -3.97 1.49
C LEU A 21 -13.48 -3.51 0.06
N TYR A 22 -13.82 -2.26 -0.28
CA TYR A 22 -13.57 -1.70 -1.61
C TYR A 22 -12.10 -1.70 -1.99
N ALA A 23 -11.20 -1.38 -1.06
CA ALA A 23 -9.76 -1.51 -1.27
C ALA A 23 -9.34 -2.98 -1.46
N SER A 24 -9.83 -3.90 -0.63
CA SER A 24 -9.41 -5.31 -0.63
C SER A 24 -9.76 -6.06 -1.92
N ILE A 25 -10.77 -5.61 -2.66
CA ILE A 25 -11.22 -6.24 -3.91
C ILE A 25 -10.66 -5.56 -5.17
N VAL A 26 -9.76 -4.58 -5.01
CA VAL A 26 -9.12 -3.91 -6.15
C VAL A 26 -8.38 -4.90 -7.02
N ASN A 27 -8.62 -4.83 -8.33
CA ASN A 27 -7.73 -5.46 -9.29
C ASN A 27 -6.52 -4.56 -9.55
N LEU A 28 -5.40 -4.89 -8.88
CA LEU A 28 -4.12 -4.17 -8.98
C LEU A 28 -3.67 -3.90 -10.42
N SER A 29 -3.89 -4.86 -11.33
CA SER A 29 -3.46 -4.75 -12.73
C SER A 29 -4.16 -3.64 -13.52
N ASN A 30 -5.32 -3.16 -13.05
CA ASN A 30 -6.02 -2.03 -13.66
C ASN A 30 -5.33 -0.69 -13.39
N PHE A 31 -4.50 -0.62 -12.35
CA PHE A 31 -3.83 0.61 -11.91
C PHE A 31 -2.33 0.56 -12.13
N VAL A 32 -1.71 -0.59 -11.84
CA VAL A 32 -0.27 -0.81 -11.94
C VAL A 32 -0.02 -1.80 -13.08
N SER A 33 0.36 -1.27 -14.25
CA SER A 33 0.52 -2.04 -15.48
C SER A 33 1.93 -2.62 -15.65
N VAL A 34 2.89 -2.17 -14.84
CA VAL A 34 4.27 -2.65 -14.89
C VAL A 34 4.62 -3.46 -13.65
N LYS A 35 5.42 -4.50 -13.84
CA LYS A 35 5.98 -5.27 -12.74
C LYS A 35 7.35 -4.70 -12.36
N LEU A 36 7.50 -4.14 -11.16
CA LEU A 36 8.75 -3.54 -10.70
C LEU A 36 9.88 -4.56 -10.76
N SER A 37 10.96 -4.24 -11.46
CA SER A 37 12.10 -5.15 -11.65
C SER A 37 13.47 -4.49 -11.64
N SER A 38 13.52 -3.18 -11.88
CA SER A 38 14.77 -2.40 -11.93
C SER A 38 14.48 -0.91 -11.77
N ASP A 39 15.55 -0.12 -11.69
CA ASP A 39 15.52 1.34 -11.76
C ASP A 39 14.77 1.86 -13.01
N ARG A 40 14.92 1.17 -14.15
CA ARG A 40 14.35 1.58 -15.45
C ARG A 40 12.83 1.74 -15.44
N ASN A 41 12.12 0.92 -14.67
CA ASN A 41 10.66 0.98 -14.59
C ASN A 41 10.14 1.47 -13.24
N TYR A 42 11.04 1.82 -12.32
CA TYR A 42 10.68 2.26 -10.99
C TYR A 42 9.85 3.54 -10.99
N HIS A 43 10.23 4.57 -11.76
CA HIS A 43 9.47 5.82 -11.82
C HIS A 43 8.01 5.60 -12.26
N LEU A 44 7.81 4.78 -13.29
CA LEU A 44 6.48 4.45 -13.81
C LEU A 44 5.68 3.63 -12.79
N TRP A 45 6.29 2.59 -12.22
CA TRP A 45 5.67 1.76 -11.19
C TRP A 45 5.27 2.60 -9.96
N LYS A 46 6.18 3.44 -9.45
CA LYS A 46 5.97 4.31 -8.29
C LYS A 46 4.81 5.26 -8.52
N THR A 47 4.75 5.87 -9.71
CA THR A 47 3.68 6.80 -10.08
C THR A 47 2.32 6.09 -10.11
N GLN A 48 2.24 4.93 -10.77
CA GLN A 48 1.01 4.13 -10.84
C GLN A 48 0.55 3.64 -9.46
N MET A 49 1.49 3.15 -8.65
CA MET A 49 1.21 2.68 -7.30
C MET A 49 0.72 3.83 -6.39
N LEU A 50 1.34 5.01 -6.48
CA LEU A 50 0.87 6.20 -5.75
C LEU A 50 -0.52 6.63 -6.17
N CYS A 51 -0.87 6.55 -7.47
CA CYS A 51 -2.23 6.83 -7.94
C CYS A 51 -3.25 5.87 -7.30
N LEU A 52 -2.94 4.57 -7.24
CA LEU A 52 -3.77 3.57 -6.58
C LEU A 52 -3.90 3.85 -5.07
N MET A 53 -2.79 4.12 -4.39
CA MET A 53 -2.82 4.45 -2.96
C MET A 53 -3.70 5.67 -2.68
N LYS A 54 -3.59 6.72 -3.49
CA LYS A 54 -4.37 7.96 -3.34
C LYS A 54 -5.85 7.75 -3.61
N SER A 55 -6.24 6.90 -4.56
CA SER A 55 -7.66 6.62 -4.82
C SER A 55 -8.36 5.87 -3.69
N HIS A 56 -7.60 5.33 -2.73
CA HIS A 56 -8.10 4.61 -1.55
C HIS A 56 -7.66 5.25 -0.22
N ASN A 57 -7.14 6.48 -0.23
CA ASN A 57 -6.63 7.18 0.97
C ASN A 57 -5.56 6.38 1.75
N MET A 58 -4.74 5.60 1.05
CA MET A 58 -3.71 4.73 1.64
C MET A 58 -2.29 5.30 1.50
N ALA A 59 -2.12 6.43 0.79
CA ALA A 59 -0.79 7.01 0.57
C ALA A 59 -0.14 7.49 1.88
N GLY A 60 -0.95 7.94 2.85
CA GLY A 60 -0.49 8.35 4.17
C GLY A 60 0.13 7.22 5.01
N ILE A 61 -0.08 5.94 4.63
CA ILE A 61 0.54 4.80 5.32
C ILE A 61 2.07 4.82 5.12
N VAL A 62 2.54 5.31 3.97
CA VAL A 62 3.96 5.27 3.60
C VAL A 62 4.62 6.65 3.56
N ASP A 63 3.82 7.72 3.58
CA ASP A 63 4.29 9.09 3.49
C ASP A 63 3.28 10.03 4.17
N ASP A 64 3.67 10.59 5.31
CA ASP A 64 2.84 11.44 6.18
C ASP A 64 2.35 12.73 5.50
N ALA A 65 2.86 13.08 4.30
CA ALA A 65 2.37 14.20 3.51
C ALA A 65 0.98 13.95 2.87
N TYR A 66 0.47 12.72 2.91
CA TYR A 66 -0.82 12.34 2.31
C TYR A 66 -1.85 11.90 3.35
N GLU A 67 -3.10 11.80 2.89
CA GLU A 67 -4.19 11.24 3.69
C GLU A 67 -3.99 9.74 3.93
N SER A 68 -4.24 9.34 5.19
CA SER A 68 -4.32 7.95 5.65
C SER A 68 -5.78 7.53 5.80
N PRO A 69 -6.08 6.22 5.83
CA PRO A 69 -7.45 5.75 6.01
C PRO A 69 -8.03 6.29 7.31
N SER A 70 -9.24 6.84 7.27
CA SER A 70 -9.90 7.44 8.42
C SER A 70 -10.43 6.37 9.38
N THR A 71 -9.53 5.70 10.09
CA THR A 71 -9.86 4.72 11.13
C THR A 71 -9.13 5.03 12.44
N SER A 72 -9.85 4.94 13.54
CA SER A 72 -9.28 4.97 14.90
C SER A 72 -8.91 3.58 15.41
N SER A 73 -9.24 2.53 14.64
CA SER A 73 -8.97 1.15 15.02
C SER A 73 -7.58 0.73 14.55
N LYS A 74 -6.69 0.46 15.51
CA LYS A 74 -5.37 -0.10 15.24
C LYS A 74 -5.46 -1.37 14.39
N LYS A 75 -6.43 -2.23 14.67
CA LYS A 75 -6.64 -3.47 13.91
C LYS A 75 -6.96 -3.21 12.44
N ILE A 76 -7.79 -2.22 12.13
CA ILE A 76 -8.13 -1.87 10.74
C ILE A 76 -6.91 -1.26 10.05
N MET A 77 -6.15 -0.42 10.76
CA MET A 77 -4.90 0.12 10.24
C MET A 77 -3.89 -0.99 9.90
N ASP A 78 -3.72 -2.00 10.77
CA ASP A 78 -2.86 -3.16 10.51
C ASP A 78 -3.32 -3.96 9.27
N GLN A 79 -4.63 -4.01 9.01
CA GLN A 79 -5.19 -4.62 7.81
C GLN A 79 -4.87 -3.80 6.54
N TYR A 80 -4.97 -2.47 6.60
CA TYR A 80 -4.58 -1.59 5.49
C TYR A 80 -3.08 -1.67 5.19
N ASP A 81 -2.23 -1.71 6.22
CA ASP A 81 -0.80 -1.91 6.06
C ASP A 81 -0.51 -3.25 5.34
N SER A 82 -1.12 -4.33 5.82
CA SER A 82 -0.98 -5.66 5.20
C SER A 82 -1.49 -5.70 3.76
N LEU A 83 -2.61 -5.03 3.48
CA LEU A 83 -3.17 -4.92 2.14
C LEU A 83 -2.21 -4.16 1.20
N LEU A 84 -1.64 -3.05 1.67
CA LEU A 84 -0.71 -2.25 0.90
C LEU A 84 0.58 -3.01 0.58
N LYS A 85 1.11 -3.76 1.56
CA LYS A 85 2.21 -4.72 1.30
C LYS A 85 1.81 -5.72 0.22
N GLY A 86 0.61 -6.28 0.29
CA GLY A 86 0.07 -7.19 -0.72
C GLY A 86 0.05 -6.58 -2.12
N TRP A 87 -0.35 -5.31 -2.26
CA TRP A 87 -0.30 -4.59 -3.54
C TRP A 87 1.12 -4.38 -4.05
N ILE A 88 2.04 -3.96 -3.18
CA ILE A 88 3.45 -3.80 -3.56
C ILE A 88 4.02 -5.15 -3.99
N PHE A 89 3.75 -6.23 -3.25
CA PHE A 89 4.25 -7.55 -3.58
C PHE A 89 3.67 -8.10 -4.88
N GLY A 90 2.37 -7.93 -5.09
CA GLY A 90 1.67 -8.37 -6.29
C GLY A 90 2.12 -7.65 -7.57
N SER A 91 2.74 -6.47 -7.44
CA SER A 91 3.27 -5.69 -8.57
C SER A 91 4.80 -5.70 -8.66
N ALA A 92 5.50 -6.49 -7.85
CA ALA A 92 6.95 -6.61 -7.87
C ALA A 92 7.40 -7.96 -8.46
N SER A 93 8.56 -7.97 -9.10
CA SER A 93 9.26 -9.18 -9.55
C SER A 93 9.89 -9.92 -8.38
N GLU A 94 10.17 -11.21 -8.58
CA GLU A 94 10.69 -12.09 -7.54
C GLU A 94 12.04 -11.60 -6.97
N ASN A 95 12.92 -11.09 -7.82
CA ASN A 95 14.20 -10.51 -7.39
C ASN A 95 14.02 -9.27 -6.51
N VAL A 96 12.98 -8.46 -6.76
CA VAL A 96 12.65 -7.32 -5.91
C VAL A 96 12.04 -7.79 -4.59
N LEU A 97 11.12 -8.77 -4.65
CA LEU A 97 10.51 -9.37 -3.46
C LEU A 97 11.55 -9.94 -2.49
N GLY A 98 12.56 -10.64 -3.01
CA GLY A 98 13.63 -11.20 -2.19
C GLY A 98 14.39 -10.17 -1.34
N ALA A 99 14.34 -8.89 -1.70
CA ALA A 99 14.98 -7.82 -0.93
C ALA A 99 14.06 -7.15 0.12
N VAL A 100 12.75 -7.34 0.03
CA VAL A 100 11.77 -6.57 0.85
C VAL A 100 10.72 -7.42 1.57
N VAL A 101 10.62 -8.72 1.28
CA VAL A 101 9.54 -9.59 1.79
C VAL A 101 9.52 -9.71 3.32
N ASP A 102 10.69 -9.65 3.96
CA ASP A 102 10.84 -9.80 5.42
C ASP A 102 10.59 -8.50 6.20
N LEU A 103 10.35 -7.38 5.51
CA LEU A 103 10.10 -6.09 6.15
C LEU A 103 8.73 -6.07 6.83
N ALA A 104 8.63 -5.41 7.98
CA ALA A 104 7.46 -5.50 8.86
C ALA A 104 6.25 -4.75 8.30
N SER A 105 6.43 -3.53 7.80
CA SER A 105 5.33 -2.66 7.36
C SER A 105 5.38 -2.32 5.86
N ALA A 106 4.26 -1.82 5.32
CA ALA A 106 4.21 -1.27 3.97
C ALA A 106 5.17 -0.07 3.81
N LYS A 107 5.31 0.73 4.87
CA LYS A 107 6.23 1.86 4.90
C LYS A 107 7.68 1.41 4.78
N ASP A 108 8.09 0.40 5.55
CA ASP A 108 9.45 -0.14 5.47
C ASP A 108 9.75 -0.66 4.06
N VAL A 109 8.81 -1.41 3.47
CA VAL A 109 8.93 -1.88 2.08
C VAL A 109 9.08 -0.71 1.11
N TRP A 110 8.21 0.29 1.21
CA TRP A 110 8.20 1.44 0.33
C TRP A 110 9.51 2.25 0.41
N ASP A 111 9.99 2.52 1.63
CA ASP A 111 11.22 3.28 1.85
C ASP A 111 12.46 2.49 1.42
N GLN A 112 12.48 1.16 1.62
CA GLN A 112 13.55 0.31 1.10
C GLN A 112 13.61 0.37 -0.43
N LEU A 113 12.47 0.27 -1.12
CA LEU A 113 12.41 0.41 -2.58
C LEU A 113 12.86 1.80 -3.04
N LYS A 114 12.44 2.87 -2.36
CA LYS A 114 12.97 4.23 -2.63
C LYS A 114 14.49 4.26 -2.49
N SER A 115 15.06 3.68 -1.45
CA SER A 115 16.50 3.68 -1.22
C SER A 115 17.30 3.01 -2.35
N PHE A 116 16.73 2.00 -3.02
CA PHE A 116 17.36 1.34 -4.15
C PHE A 116 17.32 2.17 -5.44
N TYR A 117 16.24 2.93 -5.66
CA TYR A 117 15.92 3.46 -6.99
C TYR A 117 15.82 4.99 -7.07
N ASP A 118 15.58 5.71 -5.97
CA ASP A 118 15.55 7.19 -5.95
C ASP A 118 16.95 7.82 -5.93
N VAL A 119 18.02 7.05 -5.64
CA VAL A 119 19.41 7.57 -5.51
C VAL A 119 20.04 7.95 -6.86
N THR A 120 19.34 7.81 -7.98
CA THR A 120 19.88 8.11 -9.32
C THR A 120 19.71 9.57 -9.75
N VAL A 121 20.23 10.53 -8.98
CA VAL A 121 20.70 11.81 -9.55
C VAL A 121 22.04 12.18 -8.90
N GLY A 122 23.07 11.54 -9.41
CA GLY A 122 24.43 11.91 -9.10
C GLY A 122 25.33 10.75 -9.46
N HIS A 123 25.61 10.55 -10.74
CA HIS A 123 26.93 10.16 -11.27
C HIS A 123 26.90 10.29 -12.81
N GLN A 124 27.47 11.41 -13.26
CA GLN A 124 28.33 11.60 -14.43
C GLN A 124 27.87 11.23 -15.85
N GLN A 125 27.77 12.25 -16.69
CA GLN A 125 28.45 12.38 -18.00
C GLN A 125 28.94 13.83 -18.03
N GLY A 126 30.18 14.21 -18.30
CA GLY A 126 31.19 13.69 -19.21
C GLY A 126 31.78 14.92 -19.86
#